data_AF-A0A368FDD0-F1
#
_entry.id   AF-A0A368FDD0-F1
#
_cell.length_a   1.000
_cell.length_b   1.000
_cell.length_c   1.000
_cell.angle_alpha   90.00
_cell.angle_beta   90.00
_cell.angle_gamma   90.00
#
_symmetry.space_group_name_H-M   'P 1'
#
loop_
_entity.id
_entity.type
_entity.pdbx_description
1 polymer ?
#
loop_
_entity_poly.entity_id
_entity_poly.type
_entity_poly.pdbx_seq_one_letter_code
_entity_poly.pdbx_strand_id
1 'polypeptide(L)'
;MVEIDINKENEEEPSFSDPEDYVDDIADEDLVMDVLRQQPSKDEYEEACLMIFGIPVVGPERVGKLRTVLTKVFTNVEPDHKAHFPLTEEGGSKGCVFIEFPDKVKAEYAKGVLNGYKLDKNHVFSALLFNEARLFQKPPENWQPPKETPYNNVGDLWWWMQHPRCRDQFAVQYEKDGVPTVACYWHIKGHDPEIAGEPGKAERPSWTDTVFKWSPHGSYLTTIHKRGVALWGGPEFSRVQRFAHENVQFIDFSPCETYLVTYAEAAEKNHWGDDEDCLRIWDVVTGEMLKGFSLYALTNRDQLPCWPFFQWSFDEKFFACLKAPEKDKLEKEKKVNGISVFETETFKLVDRRHIIVENIKTFSWSPTANIISYYAECTDSLPAEFGLVQMPNQQRLRSGRIHNVADAQMFWQKSGQRLAVYTMRYSKKQMKEGGEVKYVGGCTSHIEIFEIDKKDVSLMNLPLPEPFINFGWQPYGEKFCVLTGNQAKATPLVYRIEANSHAPKLMSKLDAGVQFNEVFFHSFSLII
;
A
#
# COMPACT_ATOMS: atom_id res chain seq x y z
N MET A 1 -18.62 -82.40 1.03
CA MET A 1 -18.83 -81.80 2.35
C MET A 1 -17.85 -80.65 2.51
N VAL A 2 -18.26 -79.46 2.10
CA VAL A 2 -18.03 -78.17 2.78
C VAL A 2 -19.21 -77.31 2.30
N GLU A 3 -20.18 -77.07 3.17
CA GLU A 3 -21.24 -76.09 2.93
C GLU A 3 -20.58 -74.71 2.91
N ILE A 4 -20.82 -73.95 1.85
CA ILE A 4 -20.41 -72.54 1.77
C ILE A 4 -21.60 -71.74 2.29
N ASP A 5 -21.48 -71.24 3.51
CA ASP A 5 -22.40 -70.28 4.11
C ASP A 5 -22.33 -68.96 3.33
N ILE A 6 -23.34 -68.73 2.50
CA ILE A 6 -23.59 -67.43 1.85
C ILE A 6 -24.46 -66.63 2.83
N ASN A 7 -23.85 -66.05 3.88
CA ASN A 7 -24.53 -65.10 4.77
C ASN A 7 -23.53 -64.30 5.63
N LYS A 8 -22.75 -63.41 4.99
CA LYS A 8 -21.97 -62.36 5.69
C LYS A 8 -22.02 -61.03 4.93
N GLU A 9 -23.22 -60.49 4.71
CA GLU A 9 -23.41 -59.13 4.18
C GLU A 9 -24.40 -58.31 5.03
N ASN A 10 -24.46 -58.53 6.35
CA ASN A 10 -25.30 -57.74 7.27
C ASN A 10 -24.67 -57.63 8.67
N GLU A 11 -23.38 -57.30 8.75
CA GLU A 11 -22.83 -56.72 9.99
C GLU A 11 -23.01 -55.21 9.86
N GLU A 12 -23.93 -54.62 10.64
CA GLU A 12 -24.09 -53.17 10.77
C GLU A 12 -22.73 -52.57 11.13
N GLU A 13 -22.28 -51.57 10.36
CA GLU A 13 -21.05 -50.84 10.68
C GLU A 13 -21.17 -50.27 12.11
N PRO A 14 -20.14 -50.41 12.96
CA PRO A 14 -20.21 -49.90 14.31
C PRO A 14 -20.44 -48.38 14.29
N SER A 15 -21.43 -47.91 15.05
CA SER A 15 -21.68 -46.48 15.26
C SER A 15 -20.48 -45.88 15.99
N PHE A 16 -19.76 -44.98 15.31
CA PHE A 16 -18.66 -44.21 15.89
C PHE A 16 -19.12 -42.93 16.60
N SER A 17 -20.43 -42.73 16.74
CA SER A 17 -20.99 -41.62 17.50
C SER A 17 -20.81 -41.86 19.00
N ASP A 18 -20.39 -40.82 19.71
CA ASP A 18 -20.26 -40.88 21.17
C ASP A 18 -21.62 -41.12 21.84
N PRO A 19 -21.64 -41.77 23.03
CA PRO A 19 -22.85 -41.94 23.83
C PRO A 19 -23.52 -40.58 24.17
N GLU A 20 -24.85 -40.56 24.32
CA GLU A 20 -25.59 -39.31 24.63
C GLU A 20 -25.14 -38.63 25.95
N ASP A 21 -24.51 -39.36 26.86
CA ASP A 21 -23.99 -38.86 28.14
C ASP A 21 -22.46 -38.61 28.11
N TYR A 22 -21.83 -38.63 26.93
CA TYR A 22 -20.39 -38.36 26.80
C TYR A 22 -20.11 -36.87 26.99
N VAL A 23 -19.27 -36.55 27.97
CA VAL A 23 -18.77 -35.20 28.22
C VAL A 23 -17.35 -35.17 27.69
N ASP A 24 -17.12 -34.33 26.68
CA ASP A 24 -15.81 -34.18 26.06
C ASP A 24 -14.81 -33.57 27.07
N ASP A 25 -13.58 -34.07 27.07
CA ASP A 25 -12.52 -33.61 27.99
C ASP A 25 -11.91 -32.27 27.54
N ILE A 26 -12.34 -31.76 26.37
CA ILE A 26 -11.88 -30.55 25.71
C ILE A 26 -13.05 -29.54 25.69
N ALA A 27 -12.79 -28.29 26.08
CA ALA A 27 -13.83 -27.27 26.05
C ALA A 27 -14.26 -26.98 24.60
N ASP A 28 -15.55 -26.67 24.39
CA ASP A 28 -16.08 -26.28 23.06
C ASP A 28 -15.28 -25.12 22.43
N GLU A 29 -14.69 -24.24 23.26
CA GLU A 29 -13.81 -23.16 22.85
C GLU A 29 -12.54 -23.64 22.11
N ASP A 30 -12.02 -24.81 22.46
CA ASP A 30 -10.86 -25.44 21.84
C ASP A 30 -11.26 -26.40 20.70
N LEU A 31 -12.42 -27.06 20.81
CA LEU A 31 -12.88 -28.08 19.85
C LEU A 31 -13.50 -27.47 18.59
N VAL A 32 -14.27 -26.39 18.72
CA VAL A 32 -15.01 -25.73 17.64
C VAL A 32 -14.68 -24.24 17.53
N MET A 33 -13.42 -23.88 17.79
CA MET A 33 -12.92 -22.51 17.68
C MET A 33 -13.25 -21.87 16.32
N ASP A 34 -13.14 -22.62 15.22
CA ASP A 34 -13.43 -22.11 13.86
C ASP A 34 -14.91 -21.82 13.61
N VAL A 35 -15.82 -22.52 14.31
CA VAL A 35 -17.28 -22.33 14.21
C VAL A 35 -17.73 -21.23 15.17
N LEU A 36 -17.15 -21.18 16.38
CA LEU A 36 -17.39 -20.09 17.34
C LEU A 36 -16.88 -18.75 16.80
N ARG A 37 -15.79 -18.73 16.02
CA ARG A 37 -15.32 -17.56 15.26
C ARG A 37 -16.31 -17.05 14.21
N GLN A 38 -17.22 -17.89 13.72
CA GLN A 38 -18.27 -17.49 12.77
C GLN A 38 -19.54 -17.00 13.47
N GLN A 39 -19.60 -17.07 14.80
CA GLN A 39 -20.74 -16.55 15.54
C GLN A 39 -20.74 -15.02 15.46
N PRO A 40 -21.83 -14.40 14.97
CA PRO A 40 -21.90 -12.96 14.84
C PRO A 40 -21.74 -12.30 16.21
N SER A 41 -20.77 -11.40 16.32
CA SER A 41 -20.46 -10.72 17.56
C SER A 41 -21.52 -9.65 17.88
N LYS A 42 -21.60 -9.25 19.15
CA LYS A 42 -22.47 -8.12 19.54
C LYS A 42 -22.06 -6.83 18.83
N ASP A 43 -20.77 -6.65 18.56
CA ASP A 43 -20.25 -5.47 17.88
C ASP A 43 -20.70 -5.45 16.41
N GLU A 44 -20.66 -6.58 15.71
CA GLU A 44 -21.19 -6.72 14.33
C GLU A 44 -22.69 -6.46 14.24
N TYR A 45 -23.46 -6.90 15.23
CA TYR A 45 -24.89 -6.58 15.32
C TYR A 45 -25.14 -5.08 15.53
N GLU A 46 -24.33 -4.43 16.38
CA GLU A 46 -24.43 -2.99 16.63
C GLU A 46 -24.08 -2.16 15.38
N GLU A 47 -23.15 -2.64 14.55
CA GLU A 47 -22.80 -2.02 13.26
C GLU A 47 -23.92 -2.11 12.21
N ALA A 48 -24.80 -3.10 12.34
CA ALA A 48 -26.00 -3.24 11.50
C ALA A 48 -27.21 -2.44 12.04
N CYS A 49 -27.09 -1.80 13.20
CA CYS A 49 -28.17 -1.06 13.85
C CYS A 49 -28.03 0.45 13.68
N LEU A 50 -29.12 1.10 13.24
CA LEU A 50 -29.22 2.54 13.06
C LEU A 50 -30.24 3.16 14.03
N MET A 51 -29.86 4.26 14.66
CA MET A 51 -30.72 5.10 15.48
C MET A 51 -31.10 6.35 14.69
N ILE A 52 -32.39 6.65 14.59
CA ILE A 52 -32.86 7.90 13.97
C ILE A 52 -33.59 8.73 15.02
N PHE A 53 -33.17 9.99 15.16
CA PHE A 53 -33.78 11.01 16.00
C PHE A 53 -34.48 12.08 15.15
N GLY A 54 -35.29 12.92 15.79
CA GLY A 54 -35.99 14.02 15.11
C GLY A 54 -37.33 13.60 14.48
N ILE A 55 -37.90 12.49 14.95
CA ILE A 55 -39.21 12.00 14.53
C ILE A 55 -40.32 12.75 15.31
N PRO A 56 -41.49 13.00 14.71
CA PRO A 56 -42.62 13.62 15.41
C PRO A 56 -42.99 12.91 16.73
N VAL A 57 -43.01 13.67 17.82
CA VAL A 57 -43.52 13.21 19.13
C VAL A 57 -45.04 13.34 19.12
N VAL A 58 -45.75 12.20 19.19
CA VAL A 58 -47.21 12.14 19.07
C VAL A 58 -47.82 11.28 20.17
N GLY A 59 -49.06 11.59 20.56
CA GLY A 59 -49.86 10.78 21.50
C GLY A 59 -50.31 9.45 20.90
N PRO A 60 -50.80 8.52 21.74
CA PRO A 60 -51.12 7.13 21.37
C PRO A 60 -52.08 7.02 20.19
N GLU A 61 -53.03 7.95 20.04
CA GLU A 61 -54.00 7.93 18.95
C GLU A 61 -53.40 8.19 17.55
N ARG A 62 -52.21 8.80 17.49
CA ARG A 62 -51.51 9.15 16.23
C ARG A 62 -50.29 8.28 15.93
N VAL A 63 -49.80 7.50 16.90
CA VAL A 63 -48.63 6.61 16.73
C VAL A 63 -48.82 5.62 15.57
N GLY A 64 -50.02 5.04 15.43
CA GLY A 64 -50.29 4.10 14.33
C GLY A 64 -50.12 4.72 12.94
N LYS A 65 -50.54 5.98 12.75
CA LYS A 65 -50.37 6.70 11.48
C LYS A 65 -48.90 7.06 11.23
N LEU A 66 -48.21 7.52 12.28
CA LEU A 66 -46.79 7.85 12.21
C LEU A 66 -45.96 6.62 11.81
N ARG A 67 -46.23 5.46 12.42
CA ARG A 67 -45.56 4.20 12.09
C ARG A 67 -45.72 3.84 10.61
N THR A 68 -46.93 3.95 10.05
CA THR A 68 -47.18 3.67 8.63
C THR A 68 -46.40 4.60 7.70
N VAL A 69 -46.28 5.90 8.04
CA VAL A 69 -45.48 6.85 7.25
C VAL A 69 -44.00 6.50 7.31
N LEU A 70 -43.48 6.25 8.51
CA LEU A 70 -42.06 5.94 8.70
C LEU A 70 -41.66 4.60 8.08
N THR A 71 -42.49 3.57 8.20
CA THR A 71 -42.25 2.29 7.53
C THR A 71 -42.14 2.46 6.02
N LYS A 72 -42.97 3.29 5.38
CA LYS A 72 -42.83 3.57 3.94
C LYS A 72 -41.49 4.23 3.60
N VAL A 73 -41.03 5.17 4.43
CA VAL A 73 -39.73 5.84 4.23
C VAL A 73 -38.59 4.83 4.34
N PHE A 74 -38.63 3.97 5.36
CA PHE A 74 -37.57 2.98 5.59
C PHE A 74 -37.57 1.85 4.55
N THR A 75 -38.75 1.35 4.14
CA THR A 75 -38.88 0.33 3.08
C THR A 75 -38.36 0.83 1.73
N ASN A 76 -38.48 2.13 1.46
CA ASN A 76 -37.91 2.73 0.23
C ASN A 76 -36.38 2.76 0.23
N VAL A 77 -35.74 2.76 1.41
CA VAL A 77 -34.28 2.74 1.53
C VAL A 77 -33.76 1.31 1.48
N GLU A 78 -34.34 0.42 2.29
CA GLU A 78 -34.03 -1.01 2.30
C GLU A 78 -35.32 -1.78 2.64
N PRO A 79 -35.84 -2.64 1.77
CA PRO A 79 -37.05 -3.41 2.06
C PRO A 79 -36.91 -4.37 3.23
N ASP A 80 -35.72 -4.97 3.38
CA ASP A 80 -35.42 -5.96 4.41
C ASP A 80 -34.84 -5.27 5.66
N HIS A 81 -35.71 -4.66 6.47
CA HIS A 81 -35.31 -4.00 7.72
C HIS A 81 -36.31 -4.31 8.86
N LYS A 82 -35.83 -4.26 10.11
CA LYS A 82 -36.69 -4.36 11.30
C LYS A 82 -36.65 -3.04 12.07
N ALA A 83 -37.76 -2.31 12.06
CA ALA A 83 -37.90 -1.05 12.79
C ALA A 83 -38.60 -1.25 14.15
N HIS A 84 -37.93 -0.87 15.23
CA HIS A 84 -38.44 -0.84 16.59
C HIS A 84 -38.73 0.60 17.04
N PHE A 85 -39.99 0.87 17.35
CA PHE A 85 -40.48 2.19 17.76
C PHE A 85 -40.65 2.25 19.29
N PRO A 86 -39.72 2.87 20.04
CA PRO A 86 -39.85 3.00 21.47
C PRO A 86 -41.01 3.94 21.84
N LEU A 87 -41.87 3.48 22.74
CA LEU A 87 -43.04 4.22 23.23
C LEU A 87 -42.78 4.84 24.61
N THR A 88 -43.50 5.92 24.93
CA THR A 88 -43.58 6.50 26.28
C THR A 88 -44.47 5.64 27.18
N GLU A 89 -44.40 5.84 28.50
CA GLU A 89 -45.27 5.12 29.47
C GLU A 89 -46.76 5.36 29.20
N GLU A 90 -47.10 6.49 28.58
CA GLU A 90 -48.45 6.87 28.15
C GLU A 90 -48.81 6.36 26.73
N GLY A 91 -47.93 5.59 26.10
CA GLY A 91 -48.15 5.00 24.77
C GLY A 91 -47.88 5.93 23.57
N GLY A 92 -47.29 7.10 23.78
CA GLY A 92 -46.87 8.03 22.72
C GLY A 92 -45.49 7.70 22.12
N SER A 93 -45.09 8.40 21.06
CA SER A 93 -43.75 8.23 20.45
C SER A 93 -42.66 8.98 21.23
N LYS A 94 -41.49 8.35 21.43
CA LYS A 94 -40.31 8.98 22.04
C LYS A 94 -39.49 9.87 21.08
N GLY A 95 -39.92 10.03 19.83
CA GLY A 95 -39.20 10.85 18.84
C GLY A 95 -37.92 10.22 18.28
N CYS A 96 -37.70 8.92 18.54
CA CYS A 96 -36.64 8.12 17.97
C CYS A 96 -37.15 6.76 17.48
N VAL A 97 -36.36 6.10 16.64
CA VAL A 97 -36.59 4.73 16.16
C VAL A 97 -35.24 4.02 16.05
N PHE A 98 -35.26 2.71 16.31
CA PHE A 98 -34.13 1.81 16.10
C PHE A 98 -34.43 0.96 14.87
N ILE A 99 -33.48 0.85 13.94
CA ILE A 99 -33.65 0.07 12.72
C ILE A 99 -32.47 -0.91 12.63
N GLU A 100 -32.79 -2.20 12.58
CA GLU A 100 -31.85 -3.27 12.29
C GLU A 100 -31.88 -3.54 10.78
N PHE A 101 -30.71 -3.49 10.15
CA PHE A 101 -30.49 -3.86 8.77
C PHE A 101 -29.80 -5.22 8.66
N PRO A 102 -29.78 -5.86 7.48
CA PRO A 102 -29.15 -7.17 7.31
C PRO A 102 -27.63 -7.13 7.50
N ASP A 103 -26.98 -6.06 6.99
CA ASP A 103 -25.52 -5.92 6.98
C ASP A 103 -25.10 -4.48 7.30
N LYS A 104 -23.87 -4.31 7.81
CA LYS A 104 -23.21 -3.00 8.04
C LYS A 104 -23.27 -2.07 6.82
N VAL A 105 -22.97 -2.59 5.63
CA VAL A 105 -22.94 -1.81 4.38
C VAL A 105 -24.29 -1.17 4.08
N LYS A 106 -25.38 -1.90 4.36
CA LYS A 106 -26.75 -1.39 4.21
C LYS A 106 -27.09 -0.36 5.28
N ALA A 107 -26.67 -0.57 6.52
CA ALA A 107 -26.86 0.39 7.61
C ALA A 107 -26.12 1.72 7.33
N GLU A 108 -24.87 1.66 6.83
CA GLU A 108 -24.11 2.85 6.41
C GLU A 108 -24.76 3.59 5.23
N TYR A 109 -25.24 2.85 4.22
CA TYR A 109 -25.99 3.43 3.12
C TYR A 109 -27.26 4.13 3.62
N ALA A 110 -28.03 3.46 4.49
CA ALA A 110 -29.24 4.02 5.06
C ALA A 110 -28.95 5.27 5.91
N LYS A 111 -27.87 5.28 6.70
CA LYS A 111 -27.38 6.47 7.42
C LYS A 111 -27.14 7.63 6.45
N GLY A 112 -26.43 7.39 5.35
CA GLY A 112 -26.12 8.42 4.35
C GLY A 112 -27.35 9.04 3.71
N VAL A 113 -28.41 8.26 3.52
CA VAL A 113 -29.68 8.73 2.93
C VAL A 113 -30.61 9.39 3.95
N LEU A 114 -30.69 8.83 5.16
CA LEU A 114 -31.66 9.24 6.17
C LEU A 114 -31.14 10.38 7.05
N ASN A 115 -29.82 10.59 7.17
CA ASN A 115 -29.28 11.71 7.92
C ASN A 115 -29.56 13.04 7.18
N GLY A 116 -30.26 13.96 7.83
CA GLY A 116 -30.72 15.22 7.23
C GLY A 116 -32.01 15.10 6.40
N TYR A 117 -32.65 13.93 6.36
CA TYR A 117 -33.91 13.73 5.66
C TYR A 117 -35.04 14.56 6.31
N LYS A 118 -35.70 15.41 5.53
CA LYS A 118 -36.79 16.27 6.01
C LYS A 118 -38.12 15.54 5.86
N LEU A 119 -38.69 15.09 6.98
CA LEU A 119 -40.02 14.46 6.98
C LEU A 119 -41.12 15.51 6.79
N ASP A 120 -40.99 16.65 7.46
CA ASP A 120 -41.83 17.82 7.27
C ASP A 120 -41.02 19.10 7.56
N LYS A 121 -41.69 20.25 7.71
CA LYS A 121 -41.02 21.55 7.96
C LYS A 121 -40.28 21.62 9.30
N ASN A 122 -40.74 20.86 10.31
CA ASN A 122 -40.25 20.93 11.68
C ASN A 122 -39.45 19.68 12.09
N HIS A 123 -39.53 18.59 11.33
CA HIS A 123 -38.90 17.31 11.65
C HIS A 123 -37.87 16.93 10.59
N VAL A 124 -36.61 17.03 10.99
CA VAL A 124 -35.44 16.62 10.20
C VAL A 124 -34.75 15.48 10.92
N PHE A 125 -34.53 14.38 10.22
CA PHE A 125 -33.91 13.20 10.77
C PHE A 125 -32.43 13.45 11.06
N SER A 126 -31.98 12.96 12.22
CA SER A 126 -30.57 12.80 12.54
C SER A 126 -30.31 11.31 12.71
N ALA A 127 -29.56 10.73 11.78
CA ALA A 127 -29.29 9.29 11.76
C ALA A 127 -27.88 9.01 12.26
N LEU A 128 -27.77 8.05 13.18
CA LEU A 128 -26.53 7.70 13.88
C LEU A 128 -26.43 6.18 14.00
N LEU A 129 -25.25 5.60 13.81
CA LEU A 129 -25.08 4.16 14.05
C LEU A 129 -25.05 3.89 15.56
N PHE A 130 -25.51 2.70 15.96
CA PHE A 130 -25.64 2.37 17.39
C PHE A 130 -24.27 2.33 18.10
N ASN A 131 -23.23 1.85 17.42
CA ASN A 131 -21.85 1.87 17.94
C ASN A 131 -21.33 3.30 18.18
N GLU A 132 -21.61 4.24 17.28
CA GLU A 132 -21.25 5.65 17.43
C GLU A 132 -21.97 6.29 18.61
N ALA A 133 -23.18 5.82 18.94
CA ALA A 133 -23.96 6.33 20.07
C ALA A 133 -23.21 6.13 21.40
N ARG A 134 -22.43 5.05 21.52
CA ARG A 134 -21.62 4.75 22.71
C ARG A 134 -20.44 5.70 22.90
N LEU A 135 -19.99 6.36 21.83
CA LEU A 135 -18.92 7.36 21.89
C LEU A 135 -19.40 8.69 22.48
N PHE A 136 -20.71 8.94 22.52
CA PHE A 136 -21.28 10.11 23.18
C PHE A 136 -21.27 9.94 24.71
N GLN A 137 -20.09 10.10 25.29
CA GLN A 137 -19.94 10.28 26.73
C GLN A 137 -20.14 11.76 27.07
N LYS A 138 -20.72 12.02 28.25
CA LYS A 138 -20.73 13.38 28.81
C LYS A 138 -19.27 13.86 28.88
N PRO A 139 -18.92 15.03 28.32
CA PRO A 139 -17.57 15.56 28.44
C PRO A 139 -17.18 15.58 29.93
N PRO A 140 -15.93 15.24 30.29
CA PRO A 140 -15.51 15.32 31.67
C PRO A 140 -15.71 16.76 32.19
N GLU A 141 -16.03 16.92 33.47
CA GLU A 141 -16.44 18.23 34.05
C GLU A 141 -15.38 19.34 33.90
N ASN A 142 -14.15 18.96 33.57
CA ASN A 142 -13.00 19.82 33.33
C ASN A 142 -12.60 19.94 31.85
N TRP A 143 -13.44 19.51 30.90
CA TRP A 143 -13.13 19.64 29.48
C TRP A 143 -12.93 21.11 29.10
N GLN A 144 -11.76 21.42 28.57
CA GLN A 144 -11.46 22.71 27.98
C GLN A 144 -11.29 22.51 26.47
N PRO A 145 -11.70 23.50 25.65
CA PRO A 145 -11.37 23.50 24.24
C PRO A 145 -9.86 23.28 24.03
N PRO A 146 -9.45 22.45 23.06
CA PRO A 146 -8.05 22.27 22.73
C PRO A 146 -7.39 23.63 22.49
N LYS A 147 -6.26 23.89 23.16
CA LYS A 147 -5.47 25.09 22.90
C LYS A 147 -4.70 24.90 21.60
N GLU A 148 -4.60 25.95 20.81
CA GLU A 148 -3.77 25.96 19.60
C GLU A 148 -2.34 25.54 19.96
N THR A 149 -1.81 24.59 19.20
CA THR A 149 -0.45 24.10 19.39
C THR A 149 0.52 25.26 19.12
N PRO A 150 1.41 25.62 20.06
CA PRO A 150 2.35 26.71 19.82
C PRO A 150 3.26 26.36 18.65
N TYR A 151 3.47 27.30 17.73
CA TYR A 151 4.35 27.11 16.59
C TYR A 151 5.77 26.79 17.05
N ASN A 152 6.28 25.63 16.61
CA ASN A 152 7.65 25.22 16.86
C ASN A 152 8.54 25.72 15.72
N ASN A 153 9.30 26.79 15.95
CA ASN A 153 10.24 27.29 14.95
C ASN A 153 11.49 26.41 14.92
N VAL A 154 11.52 25.47 13.99
CA VAL A 154 12.67 24.58 13.74
C VAL A 154 13.76 25.22 12.87
N GLY A 155 13.57 26.47 12.44
CA GLY A 155 14.44 27.15 11.50
C GLY A 155 14.17 26.72 10.06
N ASP A 156 15.15 26.98 9.19
CA ASP A 156 15.07 26.66 7.77
C ASP A 156 15.40 25.18 7.54
N LEU A 157 14.43 24.41 7.01
CA LEU A 157 14.62 22.99 6.70
C LEU A 157 15.62 22.76 5.56
N TRP A 158 15.82 23.75 4.70
CA TRP A 158 16.70 23.70 3.53
C TRP A 158 18.00 24.48 3.80
N TRP A 159 18.30 24.76 5.08
CA TRP A 159 19.53 25.45 5.49
C TRP A 159 20.78 24.81 4.91
N TRP A 160 20.77 23.49 4.71
CA TRP A 160 21.91 22.75 4.20
C TRP A 160 22.25 23.14 2.75
N MET A 161 21.25 23.53 1.94
CA MET A 161 21.48 24.03 0.58
C MET A 161 22.15 25.41 0.55
N GLN A 162 22.07 26.17 1.64
CA GLN A 162 22.64 27.52 1.73
C GLN A 162 24.11 27.50 2.10
N HIS A 163 24.71 26.32 2.28
CA HIS A 163 26.13 26.21 2.60
C HIS A 163 26.97 26.88 1.48
N PRO A 164 27.81 27.90 1.76
CA PRO A 164 28.46 28.72 0.72
C PRO A 164 29.36 27.97 -0.28
N ARG A 165 29.75 26.75 0.08
CA ARG A 165 30.61 25.87 -0.73
C ARG A 165 29.85 24.73 -1.42
N CYS A 166 28.51 24.73 -1.34
CA CYS A 166 27.65 23.66 -1.87
C CYS A 166 28.15 22.26 -1.47
N ARG A 167 28.49 22.09 -0.18
CA ARG A 167 28.97 20.81 0.34
C ARG A 167 27.79 19.89 0.52
N ASP A 168 27.97 18.62 0.21
CA ASP A 168 26.97 17.60 0.50
C ASP A 168 26.94 17.33 2.02
N GLN A 169 25.72 17.22 2.55
CA GLN A 169 25.49 16.75 3.91
C GLN A 169 25.23 15.24 3.88
N PHE A 170 25.75 14.52 4.87
CA PHE A 170 25.48 13.09 5.04
C PHE A 170 25.37 12.75 6.52
N ALA A 171 24.73 11.62 6.83
CA ALA A 171 24.64 11.11 8.19
C ALA A 171 25.27 9.72 8.28
N VAL A 172 25.85 9.42 9.42
CA VAL A 172 26.47 8.12 9.72
C VAL A 172 26.02 7.63 11.08
N GLN A 173 25.87 6.31 11.20
CA GLN A 173 25.68 5.63 12.46
C GLN A 173 26.93 4.81 12.75
N TYR A 174 27.48 4.98 13.95
CA TYR A 174 28.69 4.28 14.41
C TYR A 174 28.59 4.06 15.93
N GLU A 175 29.45 3.19 16.44
CA GLU A 175 29.57 2.98 17.87
C GLU A 175 30.59 3.95 18.46
N LYS A 176 30.20 4.70 19.49
CA LYS A 176 31.08 5.59 20.25
C LYS A 176 30.96 5.21 21.73
N ASP A 177 32.07 4.80 22.33
CA ASP A 177 32.12 4.36 23.73
C ASP A 177 31.09 3.27 24.09
N GLY A 178 30.84 2.33 23.18
CA GLY A 178 29.86 1.25 23.35
C GLY A 178 28.40 1.66 23.14
N VAL A 179 28.13 2.89 22.69
CA VAL A 179 26.78 3.41 22.45
C VAL A 179 26.57 3.70 20.96
N PRO A 180 25.49 3.20 20.33
CA PRO A 180 25.18 3.54 18.95
C PRO A 180 24.87 5.03 18.85
N THR A 181 25.62 5.74 18.04
CA THR A 181 25.58 7.19 17.88
C THR A 181 25.30 7.52 16.43
N VAL A 182 24.41 8.49 16.19
CA VAL A 182 24.16 9.03 14.85
C VAL A 182 24.72 10.44 14.79
N ALA A 183 25.44 10.76 13.73
CA ALA A 183 25.99 12.10 13.51
C ALA A 183 25.82 12.56 12.06
N CYS A 184 25.50 13.84 11.91
CA CYS A 184 25.38 14.52 10.63
C CYS A 184 26.66 15.33 10.35
N TYR A 185 27.18 15.20 9.13
CA TYR A 185 28.46 15.78 8.72
C TYR A 185 28.36 16.49 7.37
N TRP A 186 29.25 17.45 7.18
CA TRP A 186 29.60 18.06 5.91
C TRP A 186 30.72 17.31 5.24
N HIS A 187 30.53 16.97 3.96
CA HIS A 187 31.59 16.39 3.15
C HIS A 187 32.66 17.44 2.82
N ILE A 188 33.93 17.08 3.05
CA ILE A 188 35.08 17.89 2.67
C ILE A 188 36.01 17.04 1.80
N LYS A 189 36.17 17.45 0.55
CA LYS A 189 37.04 16.74 -0.39
C LYS A 189 38.48 16.69 0.14
N GLY A 190 39.00 15.48 0.37
CA GLY A 190 40.39 15.25 0.77
C GLY A 190 40.69 15.52 2.25
N HIS A 191 39.67 15.72 3.09
CA HIS A 191 39.81 15.96 4.51
C HIS A 191 38.76 15.18 5.31
N ASP A 192 38.97 15.09 6.62
CA ASP A 192 37.97 14.53 7.52
C ASP A 192 36.69 15.38 7.49
N PRO A 193 35.51 14.73 7.59
CA PRO A 193 34.24 15.42 7.59
C PRO A 193 34.08 16.31 8.83
N GLU A 194 33.33 17.40 8.66
CA GLU A 194 33.06 18.39 9.72
C GLU A 194 31.62 18.22 10.22
N ILE A 195 31.36 18.32 11.52
CA ILE A 195 29.99 18.17 12.04
C ILE A 195 29.07 19.24 11.43
N ALA A 196 27.90 18.82 10.97
CA ALA A 196 26.93 19.69 10.35
C ALA A 196 26.05 20.39 11.40
N GLY A 197 26.51 21.51 11.94
CA GLY A 197 25.79 22.29 12.95
C GLY A 197 26.46 22.22 14.33
N GLU A 198 25.68 22.39 15.40
CA GLU A 198 26.22 22.30 16.76
C GLU A 198 26.59 20.84 17.13
N PRO A 199 27.81 20.54 17.61
CA PRO A 199 28.24 19.18 17.95
C PRO A 199 27.29 18.43 18.88
N GLY A 200 26.75 19.09 19.91
CA GLY A 200 25.84 18.46 20.85
C GLY A 200 24.44 18.16 20.31
N LYS A 201 24.09 18.66 19.12
CA LYS A 201 22.77 18.48 18.51
C LYS A 201 22.81 17.70 17.20
N ALA A 202 23.89 17.82 16.44
CA ALA A 202 24.11 17.10 15.19
C ALA A 202 24.81 15.75 15.38
N GLU A 203 25.33 15.45 16.58
CA GLU A 203 25.79 14.13 17.00
C GLU A 203 25.05 13.74 18.29
N ARG A 204 24.31 12.61 18.28
CA ARG A 204 23.54 12.16 19.45
C ARG A 204 23.68 10.66 19.71
N PRO A 205 23.93 10.26 20.97
CA PRO A 205 23.87 8.87 21.37
C PRO A 205 22.41 8.38 21.35
N SER A 206 22.21 7.15 20.89
CA SER A 206 20.91 6.49 20.79
C SER A 206 19.84 7.34 20.11
N TRP A 207 20.22 8.09 19.06
CA TRP A 207 19.29 8.94 18.33
C TRP A 207 18.22 8.14 17.59
N THR A 208 18.50 6.90 17.24
CA THR A 208 17.53 5.96 16.66
C THR A 208 17.70 4.60 17.31
N ASP A 209 16.59 3.88 17.49
CA ASP A 209 16.62 2.53 18.09
C ASP A 209 17.02 1.47 17.04
N THR A 210 16.59 1.66 15.79
CA THR A 210 16.85 0.73 14.67
C THR A 210 17.68 1.38 13.56
N VAL A 211 17.02 2.06 12.61
CA VAL A 211 17.63 2.69 11.44
C VAL A 211 17.17 4.14 11.32
N PHE A 212 18.00 4.98 10.70
CA PHE A 212 17.63 6.32 10.29
C PHE A 212 17.51 6.41 8.76
N LYS A 213 16.70 7.34 8.27
CA LYS A 213 16.52 7.59 6.83
C LYS A 213 16.33 9.08 6.58
N TRP A 214 16.97 9.61 5.53
CA TRP A 214 16.66 10.96 5.05
C TRP A 214 15.36 10.95 4.24
N SER A 215 14.57 12.00 4.37
CA SER A 215 13.43 12.24 3.48
C SER A 215 13.92 12.51 2.04
N PRO A 216 13.09 12.32 1.01
CA PRO A 216 13.47 12.42 -0.41
C PRO A 216 14.22 13.68 -0.83
N HIS A 217 13.91 14.84 -0.25
CA HIS A 217 14.60 16.10 -0.51
C HIS A 217 15.69 16.42 0.53
N GLY A 218 15.89 15.58 1.54
CA GLY A 218 16.85 15.82 2.62
C GLY A 218 16.39 16.88 3.63
N SER A 219 15.11 17.30 3.60
CA SER A 219 14.55 18.25 4.56
C SER A 219 14.52 17.71 5.99
N TYR A 220 14.33 16.38 6.13
CA TYR A 220 14.17 15.71 7.41
C TYR A 220 15.10 14.51 7.54
N LEU A 221 15.78 14.43 8.68
CA LEU A 221 16.36 13.19 9.18
C LEU A 221 15.29 12.45 9.97
N THR A 222 14.99 11.20 9.61
CA THR A 222 13.97 10.40 10.26
C THR A 222 14.60 9.34 11.13
N THR A 223 14.14 9.23 12.39
CA THR A 223 14.58 8.20 13.33
C THR A 223 13.39 7.35 13.77
N ILE A 224 13.64 6.06 14.00
CA ILE A 224 12.63 5.11 14.44
C ILE A 224 12.89 4.77 15.91
N HIS A 225 11.83 4.85 16.71
CA HIS A 225 11.83 4.50 18.12
C HIS A 225 10.71 3.51 18.43
N LYS A 226 10.81 2.78 19.54
CA LYS A 226 9.76 1.83 19.96
C LYS A 226 8.36 2.45 20.03
N ARG A 227 8.26 3.72 20.45
CA ARG A 227 7.00 4.46 20.60
C ARG A 227 6.52 5.16 19.32
N GLY A 228 7.30 5.16 18.24
CA GLY A 228 6.99 5.96 17.08
C GLY A 228 8.18 6.44 16.27
N VAL A 229 7.86 7.19 15.22
CA VAL A 229 8.81 7.80 14.30
C VAL A 229 8.96 9.27 14.64
N ALA A 230 10.18 9.81 14.54
CA ALA A 230 10.46 11.23 14.75
C ALA A 230 11.19 11.84 13.55
N LEU A 231 10.79 13.06 13.18
CA LEU A 231 11.46 13.88 12.17
C LEU A 231 12.29 14.95 12.84
N TRP A 232 13.51 15.13 12.35
CA TRP A 232 14.45 16.13 12.79
C TRP A 232 14.85 17.00 11.60
N GLY A 233 14.93 18.30 11.81
CA GLY A 233 15.22 19.25 10.73
C GLY A 233 15.79 20.55 11.25
N GLY A 234 16.19 21.39 10.29
CA GLY A 234 16.82 22.68 10.57
C GLY A 234 18.29 22.57 11.01
N PRO A 235 18.95 23.73 11.22
CA PRO A 235 20.39 23.80 11.52
C PRO A 235 20.76 23.12 12.83
N GLU A 236 19.81 23.05 13.77
CA GLU A 236 19.99 22.46 15.09
C GLU A 236 19.46 21.02 15.19
N PHE A 237 18.98 20.45 14.09
CA PHE A 237 18.30 19.14 14.07
C PHE A 237 17.23 19.05 15.17
N SER A 238 16.39 20.08 15.26
CA SER A 238 15.29 20.12 16.22
C SER A 238 14.19 19.17 15.80
N ARG A 239 13.47 18.61 16.77
CA ARG A 239 12.35 17.71 16.48
C ARG A 239 11.25 18.51 15.80
N VAL A 240 10.97 18.20 14.53
CA VAL A 240 9.90 18.82 13.74
C VAL A 240 8.59 18.17 14.11
N GLN A 241 8.49 16.86 13.93
CA GLN A 241 7.25 16.11 14.14
C GLN A 241 7.51 14.75 14.76
N ARG A 242 6.48 14.19 15.40
CA ARG A 242 6.48 12.82 15.92
C ARG A 242 5.19 12.11 15.52
N PHE A 243 5.31 10.88 15.05
CA PHE A 243 4.20 10.02 14.65
C PHE A 243 4.11 8.86 15.62
N ALA A 244 2.96 8.76 16.31
CA ALA A 244 2.73 7.74 17.32
C ALA A 244 2.27 6.44 16.65
N HIS A 245 3.23 5.62 16.26
CA HIS A 245 3.01 4.27 15.74
C HIS A 245 4.00 3.33 16.43
N GLU A 246 3.52 2.47 17.32
CA GLU A 246 4.41 1.61 18.08
C GLU A 246 5.01 0.51 17.20
N ASN A 247 6.24 0.11 17.50
CA ASN A 247 6.95 -1.01 16.86
C ASN A 247 7.06 -0.89 15.32
N VAL A 248 7.20 0.32 14.79
CA VAL A 248 7.44 0.56 13.36
C VAL A 248 8.72 -0.15 12.92
N GLN A 249 8.60 -0.94 11.86
CA GLN A 249 9.72 -1.64 11.23
C GLN A 249 10.20 -0.90 9.98
N PHE A 250 9.28 -0.36 9.18
CA PHE A 250 9.61 0.30 7.92
C PHE A 250 8.96 1.67 7.77
N ILE A 251 9.68 2.58 7.11
CA ILE A 251 9.26 3.95 6.81
C ILE A 251 9.54 4.32 5.35
N ASP A 252 8.61 5.04 4.75
CA ASP A 252 8.76 5.54 3.38
C ASP A 252 8.01 6.85 3.19
N PHE A 253 8.58 7.74 2.41
CA PHE A 253 8.02 9.05 2.15
C PHE A 253 7.43 9.09 0.75
N SER A 254 6.38 9.88 0.61
CA SER A 254 5.94 10.31 -0.71
C SER A 254 6.98 11.25 -1.35
N PRO A 255 7.07 11.30 -2.71
CA PRO A 255 8.14 11.99 -3.44
C PRO A 255 8.38 13.47 -3.09
N CYS A 256 7.34 14.21 -2.73
CA CYS A 256 7.38 15.62 -2.36
C CYS A 256 7.38 15.86 -0.84
N GLU A 257 7.54 14.81 -0.03
CA GLU A 257 7.60 14.87 1.44
C GLU A 257 6.30 15.33 2.13
N THR A 258 5.14 15.23 1.45
CA THR A 258 3.84 15.57 2.05
C THR A 258 3.34 14.46 2.97
N TYR A 259 3.59 13.20 2.62
CA TYR A 259 3.09 12.03 3.32
C TYR A 259 4.23 11.13 3.81
N LEU A 260 4.03 10.56 5.00
CA LEU A 260 4.87 9.50 5.56
C LEU A 260 4.03 8.23 5.66
N VAL A 261 4.55 7.12 5.13
CA VAL A 261 4.01 5.78 5.30
C VAL A 261 4.86 5.05 6.33
N THR A 262 4.18 4.50 7.33
CA THR A 262 4.80 3.67 8.36
C THR A 262 4.16 2.29 8.37
N TYR A 263 4.98 1.27 8.52
CA TYR A 263 4.54 -0.11 8.71
C TYR A 263 5.01 -0.64 10.06
N ALA A 264 4.08 -1.17 10.83
CA ALA A 264 4.35 -2.03 11.99
C ALA A 264 3.66 -3.36 11.76
N GLU A 265 4.30 -4.44 12.19
CA GLU A 265 3.67 -5.76 12.23
C GLU A 265 2.63 -5.76 13.36
N ALA A 266 1.43 -6.29 13.07
CA ALA A 266 0.40 -6.42 14.10
C ALA A 266 0.97 -7.25 15.27
N ALA A 267 0.77 -6.79 16.50
CA ALA A 267 1.05 -7.61 17.67
C ALA A 267 0.22 -8.91 17.59
N GLU A 268 0.74 -9.99 18.16
CA GLU A 268 0.01 -11.26 18.25
C GLU A 268 -1.41 -11.00 18.77
N LYS A 269 -2.41 -11.43 17.99
CA LYS A 269 -3.85 -11.23 18.21
C LYS A 269 -4.32 -11.89 19.49
N ASN A 270 -3.99 -11.29 20.62
CA ASN A 270 -4.29 -11.84 21.94
C ASN A 270 -5.50 -11.12 22.57
N HIS A 271 -5.98 -10.01 22.00
CA HIS A 271 -7.10 -9.24 22.55
C HIS A 271 -8.11 -8.77 21.49
N TRP A 272 -9.39 -8.75 21.90
CA TRP A 272 -10.49 -8.18 21.13
C TRP A 272 -10.30 -6.66 21.02
N GLY A 273 -10.30 -6.11 19.80
CA GLY A 273 -10.08 -4.68 19.54
C GLY A 273 -8.65 -4.27 19.18
N ASP A 274 -7.79 -5.23 18.82
CA ASP A 274 -6.44 -4.94 18.31
C ASP A 274 -6.50 -4.11 17.01
N ASP A 275 -5.62 -3.11 16.92
CA ASP A 275 -5.53 -2.19 15.80
C ASP A 275 -5.06 -2.93 14.54
N GLU A 276 -5.99 -3.23 13.64
CA GLU A 276 -5.69 -3.90 12.37
C GLU A 276 -4.88 -3.02 11.41
N ASP A 277 -4.79 -1.71 11.64
CA ASP A 277 -4.13 -0.75 10.76
C ASP A 277 -2.60 -0.78 10.92
N CYS A 278 -2.02 -1.85 10.37
CA CYS A 278 -0.57 -2.10 10.29
C CYS A 278 0.15 -1.06 9.41
N LEU A 279 -0.53 -0.55 8.39
CA LEU A 279 -0.02 0.46 7.46
C LEU A 279 -0.71 1.79 7.73
N ARG A 280 0.05 2.82 8.07
CA ARG A 280 -0.50 4.15 8.35
C ARG A 280 0.13 5.21 7.46
N ILE A 281 -0.72 6.06 6.91
CA ILE A 281 -0.34 7.24 6.14
C ILE A 281 -0.57 8.47 7.03
N TRP A 282 0.49 9.25 7.20
CA TRP A 282 0.52 10.45 8.01
C TRP A 282 0.76 11.67 7.13
N ASP A 283 0.17 12.80 7.52
CA ASP A 283 0.57 14.10 6.99
C ASP A 283 1.87 14.54 7.68
N VAL A 284 2.89 14.87 6.89
CA VAL A 284 4.22 15.20 7.43
C VAL A 284 4.23 16.52 8.20
N VAL A 285 3.40 17.49 7.79
CA VAL A 285 3.38 18.85 8.33
C VAL A 285 2.53 18.91 9.61
N THR A 286 1.31 18.37 9.57
CA THR A 286 0.40 18.38 10.72
C THR A 286 0.71 17.26 11.70
N GLY A 287 1.31 16.16 11.23
CA GLY A 287 1.55 14.98 12.03
C GLY A 287 0.35 14.07 12.24
N GLU A 288 -0.78 14.40 11.62
CA GLU A 288 -2.03 13.67 11.80
C GLU A 288 -2.00 12.35 11.02
N MET A 289 -2.60 11.31 11.61
CA MET A 289 -2.85 10.06 10.89
C MET A 289 -4.03 10.29 9.94
N LEU A 290 -3.76 10.33 8.64
CA LEU A 290 -4.80 10.54 7.64
C LEU A 290 -5.58 9.26 7.38
N LYS A 291 -4.87 8.13 7.29
CA LYS A 291 -5.49 6.84 6.99
C LYS A 291 -4.68 5.66 7.50
N GLY A 292 -5.36 4.71 8.14
CA GLY A 292 -4.87 3.37 8.41
C GLY A 292 -5.39 2.35 7.40
N PHE A 293 -4.57 1.34 7.12
CA PHE A 293 -4.88 0.20 6.28
C PHE A 293 -4.48 -1.10 6.95
N SER A 294 -5.41 -2.06 6.96
CA SER A 294 -5.11 -3.46 7.23
C SER A 294 -4.35 -4.09 6.05
N LEU A 295 -3.19 -4.70 6.35
CA LEU A 295 -2.37 -5.40 5.36
C LEU A 295 -3.14 -6.60 4.77
N TYR A 296 -3.87 -7.32 5.61
CA TYR A 296 -4.68 -8.46 5.19
C TYR A 296 -5.79 -8.00 4.24
N ALA A 297 -6.49 -6.90 4.53
CA ALA A 297 -7.53 -6.38 3.65
C ALA A 297 -6.98 -5.95 2.27
N LEU A 298 -5.73 -5.49 2.19
CA LEU A 298 -5.10 -5.06 0.94
C LEU A 298 -4.45 -6.18 0.15
N THR A 299 -3.99 -7.25 0.81
CA THR A 299 -3.12 -8.26 0.20
C THR A 299 -3.57 -9.71 0.38
N ASN A 300 -4.61 -9.97 1.21
CA ASN A 300 -5.00 -11.29 1.68
C ASN A 300 -3.86 -12.09 2.35
N ARG A 301 -2.86 -11.39 2.92
CA ARG A 301 -1.68 -11.96 3.55
C ARG A 301 -1.40 -11.27 4.88
N ASP A 302 -0.90 -12.04 5.84
CA ASP A 302 -0.47 -11.51 7.15
C ASP A 302 0.93 -10.91 7.10
N GLN A 303 1.76 -11.34 6.15
CA GLN A 303 3.12 -10.86 5.96
C GLN A 303 3.24 -9.88 4.81
N LEU A 304 4.06 -8.84 5.03
CA LEU A 304 4.29 -7.78 4.05
C LEU A 304 4.96 -8.34 2.79
N PRO A 305 4.35 -8.23 1.59
CA PRO A 305 4.90 -8.85 0.39
C PRO A 305 6.13 -8.11 -0.16
N CYS A 306 6.18 -6.78 0.01
CA CYS A 306 7.28 -5.93 -0.44
C CYS A 306 7.30 -4.60 0.31
N TRP A 307 8.47 -3.95 0.30
CA TRP A 307 8.66 -2.57 0.75
C TRP A 307 9.50 -1.79 -0.27
N PRO A 308 9.16 -0.53 -0.60
CA PRO A 308 7.93 0.19 -0.25
C PRO A 308 6.67 -0.49 -0.81
N PHE A 309 5.61 -0.54 0.01
CA PHE A 309 4.35 -1.19 -0.38
C PHE A 309 3.51 -0.31 -1.30
N PHE A 310 3.34 0.95 -0.92
CA PHE A 310 2.70 1.96 -1.75
C PHE A 310 3.75 2.66 -2.63
N GLN A 311 3.47 2.73 -3.92
CA GLN A 311 4.22 3.58 -4.84
C GLN A 311 3.39 4.80 -5.19
N TRP A 312 4.00 5.98 -5.08
CA TRP A 312 3.35 7.27 -5.27
C TRP A 312 3.53 7.80 -6.69
N SER A 313 2.55 8.55 -7.19
CA SER A 313 2.73 9.41 -8.35
C SER A 313 3.69 10.56 -8.03
N PHE A 314 4.32 11.13 -9.05
CA PHE A 314 5.30 12.21 -8.88
C PHE A 314 4.73 13.48 -8.22
N ASP A 315 3.43 13.71 -8.39
CA ASP A 315 2.68 14.84 -7.84
C ASP A 315 1.87 14.47 -6.58
N GLU A 316 2.03 13.24 -6.08
CA GLU A 316 1.37 12.69 -4.89
C GLU A 316 -0.16 12.69 -4.91
N LYS A 317 -0.78 12.94 -6.06
CA LYS A 317 -2.25 12.86 -6.20
C LYS A 317 -2.76 11.42 -6.12
N PHE A 318 -1.91 10.47 -6.47
CA PHE A 318 -2.23 9.06 -6.46
C PHE A 318 -1.15 8.25 -5.76
N PHE A 319 -1.56 7.16 -5.15
CA PHE A 319 -0.68 6.09 -4.73
C PHE A 319 -1.27 4.75 -5.13
N ALA A 320 -0.42 3.75 -5.33
CA ALA A 320 -0.83 2.46 -5.85
C ALA A 320 -0.12 1.31 -5.18
N CYS A 321 -0.79 0.16 -5.14
CA CYS A 321 -0.22 -1.12 -4.77
C CYS A 321 -0.73 -2.21 -5.73
N LEU A 322 -0.11 -3.39 -5.69
CA LEU A 322 -0.64 -4.56 -6.37
C LEU A 322 -1.98 -4.96 -5.75
N LYS A 323 -2.92 -5.43 -6.57
CA LYS A 323 -4.20 -5.98 -6.11
C LYS A 323 -3.95 -7.27 -5.31
N ALA A 324 -4.75 -7.51 -4.28
CA ALA A 324 -4.73 -8.79 -3.58
C ALA A 324 -4.91 -9.98 -4.55
N PRO A 325 -4.10 -11.04 -4.46
CA PRO A 325 -4.34 -12.27 -5.19
C PRO A 325 -5.70 -12.87 -4.78
N GLU A 326 -6.44 -13.34 -5.78
CA GLU A 326 -7.68 -14.09 -5.56
C GLU A 326 -7.35 -15.55 -5.21
N LYS A 327 -8.11 -16.16 -4.31
CA LYS A 327 -8.01 -17.61 -4.05
C LYS A 327 -8.83 -18.38 -5.06
N ASP A 328 -8.36 -19.55 -5.49
CA ASP A 328 -9.14 -20.47 -6.31
C ASP A 328 -10.08 -21.35 -5.46
N LYS A 329 -10.82 -22.26 -6.12
CA LYS A 329 -11.77 -23.17 -5.43
C LYS A 329 -11.11 -24.13 -4.45
N LEU A 330 -9.79 -24.32 -4.52
CA LEU A 330 -8.99 -25.15 -3.63
C LEU A 330 -8.15 -24.29 -2.66
N GLU A 331 -8.54 -23.03 -2.46
CA GLU A 331 -7.85 -22.04 -1.63
C GLU A 331 -6.40 -21.74 -2.03
N LYS A 332 -5.98 -22.12 -3.24
CA LYS A 332 -4.65 -21.77 -3.73
C LYS A 332 -4.65 -20.35 -4.25
N GLU A 333 -3.62 -19.60 -3.88
CA GLU A 333 -3.43 -18.23 -4.38
C GLU A 333 -3.24 -18.24 -5.90
N LYS A 334 -4.12 -17.53 -6.61
CA LYS A 334 -3.87 -17.18 -8.01
C LYS A 334 -2.81 -16.10 -8.07
N LYS A 335 -2.20 -15.99 -9.24
CA LYS A 335 -1.32 -14.86 -9.53
C LYS A 335 -2.07 -13.54 -9.49
N VAL A 336 -1.38 -12.49 -9.09
CA VAL A 336 -1.92 -11.13 -9.03
C VAL A 336 -2.44 -10.69 -10.40
N ASN A 337 -3.62 -10.08 -10.44
CA ASN A 337 -4.33 -9.74 -11.66
C ASN A 337 -4.69 -8.26 -11.80
N GLY A 338 -4.03 -7.37 -11.05
CA GLY A 338 -4.25 -5.94 -11.23
C GLY A 338 -3.48 -5.03 -10.30
N ILE A 339 -3.74 -3.74 -10.45
CA ILE A 339 -3.18 -2.64 -9.66
C ILE A 339 -4.33 -1.89 -9.00
N SER A 340 -4.23 -1.67 -7.70
CA SER A 340 -5.13 -0.80 -6.93
C SER A 340 -4.53 0.60 -6.90
N VAL A 341 -5.23 1.59 -7.47
CA VAL A 341 -4.79 2.99 -7.46
C VAL A 341 -5.77 3.81 -6.62
N PHE A 342 -5.25 4.51 -5.63
CA PHE A 342 -6.00 5.32 -4.69
C PHE A 342 -5.75 6.80 -4.95
N GLU A 343 -6.77 7.62 -4.71
CA GLU A 343 -6.65 9.08 -4.71
C GLU A 343 -6.29 9.57 -3.32
N THR A 344 -5.33 10.50 -3.22
CA THR A 344 -4.82 10.95 -1.93
C THR A 344 -5.77 11.89 -1.18
N GLU A 345 -6.66 12.59 -1.88
CA GLU A 345 -7.67 13.45 -1.22
C GLU A 345 -8.72 12.64 -0.45
N THR A 346 -9.09 11.47 -0.97
CA THR A 346 -10.20 10.66 -0.43
C THR A 346 -9.74 9.34 0.19
N PHE A 347 -8.49 8.93 -0.05
CA PHE A 347 -7.94 7.60 0.27
C PHE A 347 -8.78 6.44 -0.26
N LYS A 348 -9.55 6.68 -1.34
CA LYS A 348 -10.41 5.69 -1.97
C LYS A 348 -9.86 5.31 -3.34
N LEU A 349 -10.27 4.13 -3.80
CA LEU A 349 -9.89 3.61 -5.10
C LEU A 349 -10.44 4.51 -6.22
N VAL A 350 -9.57 4.91 -7.16
CA VAL A 350 -9.93 5.73 -8.33
C VAL A 350 -11.03 5.02 -9.12
N ASP A 351 -12.13 5.73 -9.41
CA ASP A 351 -13.33 5.21 -10.06
C ASP A 351 -13.94 3.95 -9.41
N ARG A 352 -13.56 3.64 -8.16
CA ARG A 352 -13.92 2.41 -7.43
C ARG A 352 -13.59 1.13 -8.22
N ARG A 353 -12.55 1.16 -9.06
CA ARG A 353 -12.12 0.01 -9.88
C ARG A 353 -10.61 -0.17 -9.88
N HIS A 354 -10.18 -1.43 -9.92
CA HIS A 354 -8.77 -1.78 -10.11
C HIS A 354 -8.41 -1.77 -11.59
N ILE A 355 -7.15 -1.46 -11.90
CA ILE A 355 -6.60 -1.65 -13.25
C ILE A 355 -6.35 -3.15 -13.43
N ILE A 356 -7.11 -3.79 -14.32
CA ILE A 356 -6.99 -5.24 -14.55
C ILE A 356 -5.84 -5.54 -15.50
N VAL A 357 -4.85 -6.29 -15.00
CA VAL A 357 -3.69 -6.77 -15.75
C VAL A 357 -3.40 -8.19 -15.26
N GLU A 358 -3.72 -9.19 -16.08
CA GLU A 358 -3.51 -10.58 -15.72
C GLU A 358 -2.01 -10.89 -15.54
N ASN A 359 -1.68 -11.64 -14.48
CA ASN A 359 -0.31 -12.09 -14.21
C ASN A 359 0.71 -10.93 -14.12
N ILE A 360 0.30 -9.82 -13.51
CA ILE A 360 1.20 -8.68 -13.28
C ILE A 360 2.28 -9.08 -12.25
N LYS A 361 3.53 -8.80 -12.60
CA LYS A 361 4.69 -9.01 -11.71
C LYS A 361 5.06 -7.74 -10.97
N THR A 362 5.09 -6.62 -11.68
CA THR A 362 5.52 -5.33 -11.12
C THR A 362 4.94 -4.17 -11.92
N PHE A 363 4.89 -3.01 -11.29
CA PHE A 363 4.57 -1.73 -11.90
C PHE A 363 5.46 -0.64 -11.33
N SER A 364 5.52 0.49 -12.03
CA SER A 364 6.21 1.69 -11.57
C SER A 364 5.58 2.94 -12.18
N TRP A 365 5.60 4.03 -11.42
CA TRP A 365 5.16 5.34 -11.89
C TRP A 365 6.24 6.03 -12.73
N SER A 366 5.81 6.79 -13.72
CA SER A 366 6.67 7.77 -14.38
C SER A 366 7.11 8.84 -13.37
N PRO A 367 8.40 9.22 -13.35
CA PRO A 367 8.93 10.19 -12.39
C PRO A 367 8.44 11.63 -12.63
N THR A 368 7.77 11.91 -13.75
CA THR A 368 7.34 13.28 -14.11
C THR A 368 5.90 13.36 -14.63
N ALA A 369 5.17 12.25 -14.67
CA ALA A 369 3.82 12.20 -15.21
C ALA A 369 2.98 11.14 -14.48
N ASN A 370 1.66 11.31 -14.50
CA ASN A 370 0.70 10.35 -13.96
C ASN A 370 0.48 9.20 -14.96
N ILE A 371 1.55 8.47 -15.24
CA ILE A 371 1.58 7.31 -16.12
C ILE A 371 2.17 6.13 -15.34
N ILE A 372 1.46 5.02 -15.31
CA ILE A 372 1.93 3.76 -14.74
C ILE A 372 2.48 2.90 -15.87
N SER A 373 3.72 2.42 -15.73
CA SER A 373 4.21 1.27 -16.50
C SER A 373 4.00 -0.01 -15.73
N TYR A 374 3.63 -1.09 -16.41
CA TYR A 374 3.53 -2.42 -15.81
C TYR A 374 4.23 -3.48 -16.66
N TYR A 375 4.63 -4.56 -15.99
CA TYR A 375 5.09 -5.80 -16.59
C TYR A 375 4.24 -6.97 -16.12
N ALA A 376 3.66 -7.69 -17.09
CA ALA A 376 2.95 -8.95 -16.88
C ALA A 376 3.76 -10.12 -17.49
N GLU A 377 3.91 -11.17 -16.70
CA GLU A 377 4.67 -12.36 -17.09
C GLU A 377 3.92 -13.19 -18.16
N CYS A 378 4.70 -13.93 -18.94
CA CYS A 378 4.16 -14.90 -19.89
C CYS A 378 3.42 -16.03 -19.15
N THR A 379 2.30 -16.48 -19.70
CA THR A 379 1.63 -17.73 -19.34
C THR A 379 1.74 -18.72 -20.51
N ASP A 380 1.18 -19.92 -20.36
CA ASP A 380 1.13 -20.88 -21.47
C ASP A 380 0.20 -20.40 -22.61
N SER A 381 -0.72 -19.48 -22.33
CA SER A 381 -1.69 -18.94 -23.28
C SER A 381 -1.39 -17.52 -23.76
N LEU A 382 -0.74 -16.70 -22.94
CA LEU A 382 -0.51 -15.28 -23.20
C LEU A 382 0.99 -14.94 -23.18
N PRO A 383 1.49 -14.17 -24.16
CA PRO A 383 2.86 -13.65 -24.11
C PRO A 383 3.04 -12.66 -22.95
N ALA A 384 4.29 -12.38 -22.60
CA ALA A 384 4.60 -11.30 -21.68
C ALA A 384 4.09 -9.96 -22.24
N GLU A 385 3.53 -9.12 -21.39
CA GLU A 385 2.96 -7.83 -21.76
C GLU A 385 3.61 -6.70 -20.96
N PHE A 386 4.02 -5.65 -21.65
CA PHE A 386 4.46 -4.39 -21.08
C PHE A 386 3.47 -3.31 -21.50
N GLY A 387 3.02 -2.47 -20.59
CA GLY A 387 2.08 -1.43 -20.96
C GLY A 387 2.23 -0.16 -20.15
N LEU A 388 1.69 0.91 -20.73
CA LEU A 388 1.63 2.26 -20.18
C LEU A 388 0.18 2.66 -20.03
N VAL A 389 -0.21 3.03 -18.82
CA VAL A 389 -1.57 3.45 -18.46
C VAL A 389 -1.52 4.87 -17.92
N GLN A 390 -2.28 5.77 -18.52
CA GLN A 390 -2.43 7.13 -18.04
C GLN A 390 -3.50 7.20 -16.95
N MET A 391 -3.22 7.96 -15.89
CA MET A 391 -4.13 8.26 -14.79
C MET A 391 -4.61 9.73 -14.89
N PRO A 392 -5.85 10.04 -14.44
CA PRO A 392 -6.78 9.17 -13.70
C PRO A 392 -7.68 8.30 -14.59
N ASN A 393 -7.79 8.59 -15.89
CA ASN A 393 -8.77 7.96 -16.79
C ASN A 393 -8.51 6.48 -17.13
N GLN A 394 -7.44 5.89 -16.58
CA GLN A 394 -6.99 4.52 -16.84
C GLN A 394 -6.83 4.21 -18.35
N GLN A 395 -6.50 5.24 -19.15
CA GLN A 395 -6.35 5.09 -20.59
C GLN A 395 -5.04 4.37 -20.91
N ARG A 396 -5.12 3.24 -21.62
CA ARG A 396 -3.92 2.55 -22.13
C ARG A 396 -3.31 3.36 -23.28
N LEU A 397 -2.13 3.92 -23.06
CA LEU A 397 -1.37 4.67 -24.05
C LEU A 397 -0.72 3.73 -25.06
N ARG A 398 -0.10 2.66 -24.55
CA ARG A 398 0.61 1.68 -25.36
C ARG A 398 0.69 0.36 -24.61
N SER A 399 0.66 -0.75 -25.33
CA SER A 399 1.14 -2.04 -24.85
C SER A 399 2.00 -2.72 -25.91
N GLY A 400 2.98 -3.51 -25.45
CA GLY A 400 3.85 -4.35 -26.25
C GLY A 400 3.84 -5.77 -25.72
N ARG A 401 3.77 -6.76 -26.61
CA ARG A 401 3.77 -8.17 -26.26
C ARG A 401 5.02 -8.86 -26.79
N ILE A 402 5.67 -9.64 -25.94
CA ILE A 402 6.92 -10.33 -26.26
C ILE A 402 6.77 -11.80 -25.89
N HIS A 403 7.02 -12.69 -26.85
CA HIS A 403 6.98 -14.13 -26.62
C HIS A 403 8.28 -14.62 -25.98
N ASN A 404 8.19 -15.73 -25.25
CA ASN A 404 9.33 -16.45 -24.69
C ASN A 404 10.23 -15.62 -23.76
N VAL A 405 9.63 -14.78 -22.92
CA VAL A 405 10.36 -13.99 -21.91
C VAL A 405 10.56 -14.83 -20.66
N ALA A 406 11.82 -15.01 -20.25
CA ALA A 406 12.20 -15.65 -18.99
C ALA A 406 12.28 -14.63 -17.83
N ASP A 407 12.78 -13.44 -18.11
CA ASP A 407 12.94 -12.37 -17.12
C ASP A 407 12.84 -11.00 -17.80
N ALA A 408 12.39 -10.00 -17.04
CA ALA A 408 12.31 -8.63 -17.51
C ALA A 408 12.43 -7.61 -16.37
N GLN A 409 13.00 -6.45 -16.71
CA GLN A 409 13.18 -5.34 -15.77
C GLN A 409 12.84 -4.01 -16.47
N MET A 410 12.33 -3.05 -15.71
CA MET A 410 11.87 -1.75 -16.22
C MET A 410 12.70 -0.61 -15.61
N PHE A 411 13.17 0.31 -16.44
CA PHE A 411 14.05 1.42 -16.05
C PHE A 411 13.51 2.74 -16.60
N TRP A 412 12.94 3.56 -15.73
CA TRP A 412 12.51 4.92 -16.07
C TRP A 412 13.70 5.86 -16.19
N GLN A 413 13.69 6.70 -17.23
CA GLN A 413 14.56 7.86 -17.28
C GLN A 413 14.06 8.92 -16.28
N LYS A 414 14.96 9.60 -15.54
CA LYS A 414 14.55 10.63 -14.55
C LYS A 414 13.72 11.77 -15.15
N SER A 415 13.90 12.10 -16.44
CA SER A 415 13.06 13.06 -17.16
C SER A 415 11.64 12.56 -17.48
N GLY A 416 11.35 11.27 -17.26
CA GLY A 416 10.07 10.62 -17.57
C GLY A 416 9.74 10.49 -19.06
N GLN A 417 10.61 10.95 -19.95
CA GLN A 417 10.40 10.92 -21.40
C GLN A 417 10.56 9.51 -21.99
N ARG A 418 11.30 8.63 -21.31
CA ARG A 418 11.65 7.31 -21.82
C ARG A 418 11.61 6.24 -20.75
N LEU A 419 11.21 5.05 -21.18
CA LEU A 419 11.24 3.83 -20.39
C LEU A 419 12.04 2.77 -21.15
N ALA A 420 13.10 2.24 -20.54
CA ALA A 420 13.78 1.05 -21.05
C ALA A 420 13.19 -0.20 -20.38
N VAL A 421 12.94 -1.22 -21.17
CA VAL A 421 12.53 -2.54 -20.73
C VAL A 421 13.61 -3.51 -21.18
N TYR A 422 14.25 -4.18 -20.22
CA TYR A 422 15.11 -5.30 -20.49
C TYR A 422 14.26 -6.56 -20.62
N THR A 423 14.53 -7.41 -21.62
CA THR A 423 13.96 -8.76 -21.70
C THR A 423 15.04 -9.83 -21.94
N MET A 424 15.00 -10.89 -21.13
CA MET A 424 15.71 -12.15 -21.39
C MET A 424 14.78 -13.09 -22.13
N ARG A 425 15.11 -13.44 -23.37
CA ARG A 425 14.28 -14.27 -24.24
C ARG A 425 14.88 -15.65 -24.45
N TYR A 426 14.11 -16.70 -24.22
CA TYR A 426 14.54 -18.09 -24.43
C TYR A 426 14.08 -18.63 -25.79
N SER A 427 14.81 -19.60 -26.35
CA SER A 427 14.37 -20.29 -27.56
C SER A 427 13.32 -21.36 -27.27
N LYS A 428 13.57 -22.22 -26.27
CA LYS A 428 12.63 -23.28 -25.85
C LYS A 428 12.64 -23.44 -24.33
N LYS A 429 11.47 -23.53 -23.73
CA LYS A 429 11.26 -23.86 -22.32
C LYS A 429 11.02 -25.37 -22.19
N GLN A 430 11.79 -26.05 -21.35
CA GLN A 430 11.55 -27.44 -20.95
C GLN A 430 11.40 -27.49 -19.44
N MET A 431 10.34 -28.14 -18.96
CA MET A 431 10.14 -28.40 -17.55
C MET A 431 10.66 -29.80 -17.26
N LYS A 432 11.59 -29.93 -16.32
CA LYS A 432 12.10 -31.24 -15.90
C LYS A 432 11.13 -31.92 -14.93
N GLU A 433 11.25 -33.23 -14.80
CA GLU A 433 10.66 -33.99 -13.71
C GLU A 433 11.20 -33.42 -12.38
N GLY A 434 10.33 -32.76 -11.61
CA GLY A 434 10.69 -31.96 -10.42
C GLY A 434 10.32 -30.48 -10.50
N GLY A 435 9.79 -30.00 -11.62
CA GLY A 435 9.28 -28.63 -11.78
C GLY A 435 10.34 -27.57 -12.10
N GLU A 436 11.62 -27.96 -12.17
CA GLU A 436 12.71 -27.08 -12.57
C GLU A 436 12.58 -26.69 -14.05
N VAL A 437 12.62 -25.39 -14.33
CA VAL A 437 12.57 -24.86 -15.70
C VAL A 437 13.98 -24.79 -16.28
N LYS A 438 14.21 -25.48 -17.40
CA LYS A 438 15.43 -25.40 -18.19
C LYS A 438 15.16 -24.72 -19.53
N TYR A 439 15.96 -23.71 -19.85
CA TYR A 439 15.94 -23.05 -21.16
C TYR A 439 16.92 -23.75 -22.11
N VAL A 440 16.40 -24.30 -23.20
CA VAL A 440 17.18 -25.04 -24.22
C VAL A 440 17.33 -24.17 -25.46
N GLY A 441 18.54 -24.16 -26.04
CA GLY A 441 18.88 -23.30 -27.17
C GLY A 441 19.48 -21.94 -26.79
N GLY A 442 19.72 -21.70 -25.50
CA GLY A 442 20.28 -20.45 -24.98
C GLY A 442 19.23 -19.37 -24.75
N CYS A 443 19.68 -18.26 -24.18
CA CYS A 443 18.89 -17.05 -23.95
C CYS A 443 19.56 -15.87 -24.67
N THR A 444 18.75 -14.96 -25.18
CA THR A 444 19.21 -13.69 -25.78
C THR A 444 18.66 -12.53 -24.98
N SER A 445 19.47 -11.47 -24.83
CA SER A 445 19.10 -10.27 -24.07
C SER A 445 18.76 -9.14 -25.03
N HIS A 446 17.65 -8.45 -24.77
CA HIS A 446 17.17 -7.32 -25.57
C HIS A 446 16.81 -6.15 -24.67
N ILE A 447 16.89 -4.95 -25.21
CA ILE A 447 16.36 -3.74 -24.59
C ILE A 447 15.34 -3.12 -25.54
N GLU A 448 14.12 -2.93 -25.06
CA GLU A 448 13.08 -2.15 -25.71
C GLU A 448 13.00 -0.76 -25.07
N ILE A 449 13.09 0.30 -25.87
CA ILE A 449 12.98 1.68 -25.36
C ILE A 449 11.70 2.30 -25.88
N PHE A 450 10.82 2.66 -24.96
CA PHE A 450 9.59 3.40 -25.22
C PHE A 450 9.87 4.89 -25.11
N GLU A 451 9.60 5.65 -26.17
CA GLU A 451 9.69 7.11 -26.20
C GLU A 451 8.30 7.71 -26.03
N ILE A 452 8.02 8.17 -24.81
CA ILE A 452 6.68 8.53 -24.33
C ILE A 452 6.31 9.95 -24.76
N ASP A 453 7.31 10.79 -25.00
CA ASP A 453 7.18 12.13 -25.55
C ASP A 453 6.80 12.15 -27.04
N LYS A 454 6.94 11.02 -27.75
CA LYS A 454 6.58 10.89 -29.17
C LYS A 454 5.16 10.37 -29.34
N LYS A 455 4.53 10.80 -30.45
CA LYS A 455 3.20 10.34 -30.86
C LYS A 455 3.14 8.81 -30.93
N ASP A 456 2.05 8.25 -30.39
CA ASP A 456 1.76 6.81 -30.33
C ASP A 456 2.78 5.96 -29.53
N VAL A 457 3.64 6.62 -28.74
CA VAL A 457 4.75 6.04 -27.97
C VAL A 457 5.68 5.21 -28.87
N SER A 458 6.70 5.86 -29.42
CA SER A 458 7.65 5.18 -30.33
C SER A 458 8.43 4.08 -29.61
N LEU A 459 8.80 3.02 -30.33
CA LEU A 459 9.51 1.87 -29.78
C LEU A 459 10.81 1.62 -30.55
N MET A 460 11.93 1.61 -29.83
CA MET A 460 13.22 1.18 -30.34
C MET A 460 13.57 -0.19 -29.77
N ASN A 461 14.24 -1.03 -30.57
CA ASN A 461 14.73 -2.33 -30.13
C ASN A 461 16.26 -2.38 -30.25
N LEU A 462 16.91 -2.89 -29.21
CA LEU A 462 18.35 -3.05 -29.13
C LEU A 462 18.68 -4.49 -28.67
N PRO A 463 19.04 -5.40 -29.59
CA PRO A 463 19.60 -6.69 -29.21
C PRO A 463 20.99 -6.51 -28.59
N LEU A 464 21.24 -7.18 -27.46
CA LEU A 464 22.53 -7.11 -26.78
C LEU A 464 23.47 -8.24 -27.26
N PRO A 465 24.77 -7.95 -27.41
CA PRO A 465 25.74 -8.94 -27.88
C PRO A 465 26.09 -10.00 -26.83
N GLU A 466 25.95 -9.66 -25.55
CA GLU A 466 26.27 -10.49 -24.40
C GLU A 466 25.13 -10.41 -23.37
N PRO A 467 25.06 -11.35 -22.39
CA PRO A 467 24.03 -11.34 -21.37
C PRO A 467 23.99 -10.01 -20.60
N PHE A 468 22.79 -9.54 -20.30
CA PHE A 468 22.55 -8.33 -19.52
C PHE A 468 22.97 -8.49 -18.05
N ILE A 469 23.56 -7.44 -17.48
CA ILE A 469 23.88 -7.34 -16.06
C ILE A 469 23.13 -6.16 -15.42
N ASN A 470 23.26 -4.96 -15.99
CA ASN A 470 22.67 -3.75 -15.42
C ASN A 470 22.41 -2.67 -16.49
N PHE A 471 21.60 -1.68 -16.16
CA PHE A 471 21.20 -0.57 -17.02
C PHE A 471 21.21 0.75 -16.23
N GLY A 472 21.73 1.81 -16.84
CA GLY A 472 21.63 3.17 -16.29
C GLY A 472 21.28 4.21 -17.34
N TRP A 473 20.32 5.08 -17.03
CA TRP A 473 20.00 6.25 -17.84
C TRP A 473 20.85 7.46 -17.46
N GLN A 474 21.26 8.25 -18.45
CA GLN A 474 21.57 9.65 -18.19
C GLN A 474 20.27 10.38 -17.75
N PRO A 475 20.23 11.02 -16.57
CA PRO A 475 19.00 11.55 -15.99
C PRO A 475 18.16 12.44 -16.90
N TYR A 476 18.78 13.45 -17.52
CA TYR A 476 18.14 14.45 -18.39
C TYR A 476 18.83 14.53 -19.75
N GLY A 477 19.05 13.38 -20.41
CA GLY A 477 19.81 13.33 -21.66
C GLY A 477 19.33 12.28 -22.65
N GLU A 478 20.18 11.97 -23.61
CA GLU A 478 19.88 10.99 -24.67
C GLU A 478 20.77 9.74 -24.57
N LYS A 479 21.60 9.66 -23.52
CA LYS A 479 22.56 8.57 -23.35
C LYS A 479 22.09 7.60 -22.28
N PHE A 480 22.54 6.37 -22.42
CA PHE A 480 22.43 5.35 -21.40
C PHE A 480 23.64 4.42 -21.48
N CYS A 481 23.87 3.68 -20.40
CA CYS A 481 24.90 2.67 -20.35
C CYS A 481 24.27 1.33 -20.00
N VAL A 482 24.64 0.31 -20.76
CA VAL A 482 24.25 -1.08 -20.53
C VAL A 482 25.50 -1.84 -20.11
N LEU A 483 25.40 -2.57 -19.02
CA LEU A 483 26.45 -3.46 -18.59
C LEU A 483 26.12 -4.87 -19.09
N THR A 484 27.01 -5.43 -19.92
CA THR A 484 26.83 -6.77 -20.50
C THR A 484 28.02 -7.66 -20.21
N GLY A 485 27.82 -8.97 -20.09
CA GLY A 485 28.90 -9.93 -19.89
C GLY A 485 28.50 -11.03 -18.91
N ASN A 486 29.40 -11.36 -17.98
CA ASN A 486 29.16 -12.33 -16.92
C ASN A 486 29.82 -11.88 -15.60
N GLN A 487 29.70 -12.68 -14.54
CA GLN A 487 30.26 -12.38 -13.23
C GLN A 487 31.79 -12.21 -13.22
N ALA A 488 32.51 -12.84 -14.16
CA ALA A 488 33.97 -12.74 -14.24
C ALA A 488 34.42 -11.48 -15.01
N LYS A 489 33.64 -11.05 -16.00
CA LYS A 489 33.98 -9.93 -16.88
C LYS A 489 32.72 -9.25 -17.38
N ALA A 490 32.58 -7.98 -17.06
CA ALA A 490 31.49 -7.15 -17.56
C ALA A 490 32.04 -5.96 -18.36
N THR A 491 31.34 -5.64 -19.44
CA THR A 491 31.68 -4.58 -20.38
C THR A 491 30.60 -3.50 -20.33
N PRO A 492 30.96 -2.25 -20.01
CA PRO A 492 30.05 -1.12 -20.15
C PRO A 492 29.94 -0.67 -21.61
N LEU A 493 28.72 -0.65 -22.13
CA LEU A 493 28.38 -0.18 -23.47
C LEU A 493 27.57 1.10 -23.37
N VAL A 494 28.13 2.21 -23.86
CA VAL A 494 27.48 3.52 -23.82
C VAL A 494 26.79 3.78 -25.15
N TYR A 495 25.47 3.95 -25.10
CA TYR A 495 24.62 4.22 -26.25
C TYR A 495 24.09 5.65 -26.21
N ARG A 496 23.71 6.17 -27.39
CA ARG A 496 22.98 7.42 -27.55
C ARG A 496 21.76 7.21 -28.44
N ILE A 497 20.66 7.82 -28.06
CA ILE A 497 19.45 7.93 -28.87
C ILE A 497 19.64 9.14 -29.80
N GLU A 498 19.54 8.92 -31.10
CA GLU A 498 19.58 9.98 -32.11
C GLU A 498 18.15 10.28 -32.58
N ALA A 499 17.85 11.56 -32.86
CA ALA A 499 16.57 11.96 -33.41
C ALA A 499 16.30 11.21 -34.72
N ASN A 500 15.09 10.67 -34.86
CA ASN A 500 14.62 9.92 -36.03
C ASN A 500 15.34 8.59 -36.33
N SER A 501 16.16 8.07 -35.41
CA SER A 501 16.70 6.71 -35.53
C SER A 501 15.70 5.66 -35.03
N HIS A 502 15.69 4.49 -35.68
CA HIS A 502 14.89 3.33 -35.24
C HIS A 502 15.60 2.48 -34.16
N ALA A 503 16.88 2.75 -33.89
CA ALA A 503 17.67 2.05 -32.87
C ALA A 503 18.70 2.98 -32.21
N PRO A 504 19.08 2.73 -30.94
CA PRO A 504 20.16 3.45 -30.28
C PRO A 504 21.50 3.19 -30.96
N LYS A 505 22.35 4.20 -31.02
CA LYS A 505 23.69 4.13 -31.60
C LYS A 505 24.73 3.89 -30.51
N LEU A 506 25.58 2.87 -30.70
CA LEU A 506 26.71 2.62 -29.82
C LEU A 506 27.75 3.74 -29.99
N MET A 507 28.04 4.45 -28.90
CA MET A 507 28.99 5.56 -28.88
C MET A 507 30.38 5.12 -28.43
N SER A 508 30.43 4.28 -27.39
CA SER A 508 31.69 3.83 -26.80
C SER A 508 31.51 2.48 -26.11
N LYS A 509 32.58 1.69 -26.17
CA LYS A 509 32.76 0.47 -25.40
C LYS A 509 33.88 0.74 -24.41
N LEU A 510 33.56 0.78 -23.12
CA LEU A 510 34.55 0.98 -22.08
C LEU A 510 35.31 -0.33 -21.81
N ASP A 511 36.49 -0.21 -21.21
CA ASP A 511 37.29 -1.36 -20.84
C ASP A 511 36.52 -2.28 -19.90
N ALA A 512 36.56 -3.57 -20.22
CA ALA A 512 35.88 -4.57 -19.45
C ALA A 512 36.57 -4.75 -18.09
N GLY A 513 35.78 -4.71 -17.02
CA GLY A 513 36.24 -4.83 -15.65
C GLY A 513 35.80 -6.14 -15.00
N VAL A 514 36.48 -6.51 -13.93
CA VAL A 514 36.03 -7.55 -12.99
C VAL A 514 35.15 -6.86 -11.94
N GLN A 515 34.08 -7.51 -11.49
CA GLN A 515 33.16 -7.01 -10.46
C GLN A 515 32.29 -5.79 -10.81
N PHE A 516 32.29 -5.30 -12.06
CA PHE A 516 31.26 -4.33 -12.46
C PHE A 516 29.90 -5.02 -12.44
N ASN A 517 29.00 -4.53 -11.60
CA ASN A 517 27.65 -5.07 -11.38
C ASN A 517 26.55 -3.99 -11.42
N GLU A 518 26.91 -2.72 -11.28
CA GLU A 518 25.98 -1.61 -11.23
C GLU A 518 26.42 -0.44 -12.12
N VAL A 519 25.43 0.30 -12.62
CA VAL A 519 25.64 1.51 -13.40
C VAL A 519 24.82 2.62 -12.76
N PHE A 520 25.50 3.61 -12.19
CA PHE A 520 24.84 4.79 -11.63
C PHE A 520 25.32 6.06 -12.33
N PHE A 521 24.39 6.85 -12.83
CA PHE A 521 24.70 8.17 -13.38
C PHE A 521 24.65 9.22 -12.28
N HIS A 522 25.67 10.07 -12.25
CA HIS A 522 25.68 11.21 -11.35
C HIS A 522 24.53 12.18 -11.70
N SER A 523 23.87 12.72 -10.67
CA SER A 523 22.62 13.51 -10.84
C SER A 523 22.85 14.99 -11.16
N PHE A 524 24.09 15.45 -11.36
CA PHE A 524 24.35 16.85 -11.74
C PHE A 524 23.95 17.12 -13.19
N SER A 525 22.71 17.59 -13.36
CA SER A 525 22.42 18.60 -14.36
C SER A 525 22.94 19.92 -13.82
N LEU A 526 23.97 20.48 -14.46
CA LEU A 526 24.31 21.88 -14.33
C LEU A 526 23.04 22.70 -14.66
N ILE A 527 22.32 23.15 -13.64
CA ILE A 527 21.53 24.38 -13.76
C ILE A 527 22.59 25.49 -13.72
N ILE A 528 22.98 25.97 -14.90
CA ILE A 528 23.71 27.24 -15.03
C ILE A 528 22.68 28.35 -15.06
#